data_AF-A0A7R9JUY7-F1
#
_entry.id   AF-A0A7R9JUY7-F1
#
_cell.length_a   1.000
_cell.length_b   1.000
_cell.length_c   1.000
_cell.angle_alpha   90.00
_cell.angle_beta   90.00
_cell.angle_gamma   90.00
#
_symmetry.space_group_name_H-M   'P 1'
#
loop_
_entity.id
_entity.type
_entity.pdbx_description
1 polymer ?
#
loop_
_entity_poly.entity_id
_entity_poly.type
_entity_poly.pdbx_seq_one_letter_code
_entity_poly.pdbx_strand_id
1 'polypeptide(L)'
;MQEYQNVVQFLVCVVEVRYASVESVCQLSLDNPQFAHMSLDFLVDMFNDEIEEVRIKAIDSLTRISRHIVLREDQLETILGALKDFSMDVREGLHKMLASCRLSSKNCLQMCVESLLENLKKYPMDRRSTWHCLQKIGQSHPELTLPLVPELLAIHPFFDTPEPDVEDPAYVCILILVFNAAQQSPTMLQLFEEHTLKHYSYLRDTMPTLVPALKVVSLSMPPCNVARQFKQILLGSSRPADPAPLSTGSAQYLSAILARIETAPSSCVRRELMEACRHDLSRLATIDRAIPGALQFSALYISSQLLMMDILSNKLWSNPSALASQQGNVVKNCISQLLSQCLKLQHLYVGLNTEDLSCVKQFKLKALALQLVYIVRGSNFSALALCEHFLETVEDTQRYLSEHEVQPEVFTSALFKELGLLEDTKPGPVARCLLPLLQVSTPAPLPHTNIEIRSSMAVISEPTGDLETALKFTAGLVLGVHCDALLHNIQDISTLRIKVKYPDQQTHLLVPRPTDLRPLEPPDHRLLTTVLLSHHVWTEACIVEVSLALDVARAESGLAGRKVLSSGSVRSDDPWVLDLCRPVKVLVSPKPIKRGI
;
A
#
# COMPACT_ATOMS: atom_id res chain seq x y z
N MET A 1 9.93 44.56 6.86
CA MET A 1 10.86 43.42 7.01
C MET A 1 11.08 43.07 8.47
N GLN A 2 11.59 43.98 9.30
CA GLN A 2 11.82 43.71 10.73
C GLN A 2 10.54 43.55 11.56
N GLU A 3 9.49 44.33 11.30
CA GLU A 3 8.17 44.12 11.92
C GLU A 3 7.53 42.78 11.50
N TYR A 4 7.73 42.35 10.25
CA TYR A 4 7.25 41.06 9.77
C TYR A 4 7.99 39.90 10.46
N GLN A 5 9.30 40.00 10.63
CA GLN A 5 10.08 39.03 11.40
C GLN A 5 9.68 39.00 12.88
N ASN A 6 9.41 40.15 13.51
CA ASN A 6 8.98 40.22 14.90
C ASN A 6 7.58 39.60 15.10
N VAL A 7 6.65 39.82 14.17
CA VAL A 7 5.32 39.20 14.21
C VAL A 7 5.41 37.69 14.02
N VAL A 8 6.23 37.21 13.07
CA VAL A 8 6.47 35.77 12.87
C VAL A 8 7.10 35.15 14.12
N GLN A 9 8.08 35.80 14.73
CA GLN A 9 8.76 35.29 15.92
C GLN A 9 7.85 35.30 17.15
N PHE A 10 6.98 36.31 17.29
CA PHE A 10 5.97 36.34 18.34
C PHE A 10 4.94 35.22 18.16
N LEU A 11 4.44 35.00 16.94
CA LEU A 11 3.53 33.90 16.61
C LEU A 11 4.16 32.53 16.92
N VAL A 12 5.43 32.32 16.55
CA VAL A 12 6.17 31.09 16.87
C VAL A 12 6.27 30.87 18.38
N CYS A 13 6.63 31.90 19.16
CA CYS A 13 6.69 31.77 20.62
C CYS A 13 5.31 31.48 21.25
N VAL A 14 4.22 32.05 20.72
CA VAL A 14 2.86 31.77 21.22
C VAL A 14 2.46 30.32 20.97
N VAL A 15 2.74 29.78 19.78
CA VAL A 15 2.51 28.37 19.45
C VAL A 15 3.29 27.46 20.39
N GLU A 16 4.59 27.70 20.55
CA GLU A 16 5.48 26.87 21.38
C GLU A 16 5.04 26.83 22.84
N VAL A 17 4.65 27.98 23.42
CA VAL A 17 4.23 28.05 24.82
C VAL A 17 2.89 27.34 25.05
N ARG A 18 1.89 27.55 24.18
CA ARG A 18 0.60 26.85 24.29
C ARG A 18 0.77 25.34 24.11
N TYR A 19 1.53 24.91 23.10
CA TYR A 19 1.83 23.51 22.84
C TYR A 19 2.52 22.84 24.04
N ALA A 20 3.59 23.47 24.57
CA ALA A 20 4.33 22.95 25.73
C ALA A 20 3.48 22.91 27.00
N SER A 21 2.56 23.87 27.17
CA SER A 21 1.63 23.89 28.31
C SER A 21 0.66 22.71 28.25
N VAL A 22 0.04 22.46 27.09
CA VAL A 22 -0.85 21.31 26.87
C VAL A 22 -0.11 19.99 27.09
N GLU A 23 1.11 19.86 26.57
CA GLU A 23 1.93 18.67 26.80
C GLU A 23 2.26 18.46 28.29
N SER A 24 2.61 19.54 29.01
CA SER A 24 2.90 19.46 30.44
C SER A 24 1.67 19.02 31.24
N VAL A 25 0.49 19.59 30.92
CA VAL A 25 -0.79 19.16 31.52
C VAL A 25 -1.04 17.68 31.24
N CYS A 26 -0.84 17.22 30.00
CA CYS A 26 -1.00 15.81 29.63
C CYS A 26 -0.09 14.90 30.47
N GLN A 27 1.19 15.23 30.59
CA GLN A 27 2.16 14.41 31.32
C GLN A 27 1.80 14.31 32.80
N LEU A 28 1.41 15.41 33.45
CA LEU A 28 0.96 15.37 34.84
C LEU A 28 -0.35 14.57 35.02
N SER A 29 -1.27 14.68 34.06
CA SER A 29 -2.57 13.99 34.07
C SER A 29 -2.46 12.47 33.85
N LEU A 30 -1.40 11.99 33.21
CA LEU A 30 -1.17 10.56 33.02
C LEU A 30 -0.90 9.83 34.34
N ASP A 31 -0.16 10.48 35.24
CA ASP A 31 0.20 9.89 36.53
C ASP A 31 -0.82 10.22 37.63
N ASN A 32 -1.65 11.26 37.44
CA ASN A 32 -2.56 11.77 38.46
C ASN A 32 -4.02 11.87 37.94
N PRO A 33 -4.88 10.87 38.22
CA PRO A 33 -6.27 10.86 37.76
C PRO A 33 -7.11 12.05 38.27
N GLN A 34 -6.85 12.52 39.50
CA GLN A 34 -7.55 13.70 40.04
C GLN A 34 -7.22 14.97 39.25
N PHE A 35 -5.94 15.14 38.89
CA PHE A 35 -5.51 16.26 38.07
C PHE A 35 -6.07 16.15 36.65
N ALA A 36 -6.13 14.93 36.08
CA ALA A 36 -6.78 14.67 34.80
C ALA A 36 -8.22 15.20 34.78
N HIS A 37 -9.02 14.89 35.80
CA HIS A 37 -10.39 15.42 35.93
C HIS A 37 -10.45 16.95 36.05
N MET A 38 -9.56 17.56 36.84
CA MET A 38 -9.51 19.03 37.00
C MET A 38 -9.07 19.74 35.72
N SER A 39 -8.20 19.10 34.93
CA SER A 39 -7.65 19.66 33.69
C SER A 39 -8.56 19.47 32.47
N LEU A 40 -9.59 18.62 32.57
CA LEU A 40 -10.41 18.18 31.45
C LEU A 40 -11.10 19.35 30.74
N ASP A 41 -11.78 20.24 31.48
CA ASP A 41 -12.51 21.37 30.88
C ASP A 41 -11.54 22.31 30.13
N PHE A 42 -10.36 22.57 30.70
CA PHE A 42 -9.33 23.39 30.05
C PHE A 42 -8.79 22.74 28.77
N LEU A 43 -8.61 21.42 28.75
CA LEU A 43 -8.19 20.71 27.54
C LEU A 43 -9.27 20.72 26.46
N VAL A 44 -10.54 20.61 26.84
CA VAL A 44 -11.68 20.71 25.91
C VAL A 44 -11.77 22.12 25.32
N ASP A 45 -11.54 23.17 26.11
CA ASP A 45 -11.52 24.55 25.62
C ASP A 45 -10.45 24.78 24.53
N MET A 46 -9.31 24.08 24.62
CA MET A 46 -8.24 24.16 23.60
C MET A 46 -8.65 23.60 22.23
N PHE A 47 -9.80 22.93 22.11
CA PHE A 47 -10.30 22.46 20.81
C PHE A 47 -10.79 23.62 19.94
N ASN A 48 -11.06 24.78 20.54
CA ASN A 48 -11.42 26.00 19.81
C ASN A 48 -10.22 26.96 19.65
N ASP A 49 -8.99 26.50 19.91
CA ASP A 49 -7.80 27.32 19.71
C ASP A 49 -7.60 27.67 18.22
N GLU A 50 -7.12 28.89 17.96
CA GLU A 50 -6.86 29.41 16.62
C GLU A 50 -5.75 28.63 15.88
N ILE A 51 -4.84 28.01 16.62
CA ILE A 51 -3.69 27.27 16.09
C ILE A 51 -4.05 25.78 15.95
N GLU A 52 -3.98 25.27 14.72
CA GLU A 52 -4.27 23.86 14.41
C GLU A 52 -3.40 22.87 15.20
N GLU A 53 -2.09 23.13 15.32
CA GLU A 53 -1.17 22.25 16.06
C GLU A 53 -1.54 22.13 17.55
N VAL A 54 -2.04 23.21 18.15
CA VAL A 54 -2.49 23.22 19.56
C VAL A 54 -3.80 22.42 19.69
N ARG A 55 -4.73 22.56 18.74
CA ARG A 55 -5.96 21.75 18.70
C ARG A 55 -5.65 20.26 18.61
N ILE A 56 -4.81 19.86 17.65
CA ILE A 56 -4.37 18.46 17.49
C ILE A 56 -3.71 17.96 18.79
N LYS A 57 -2.86 18.78 19.40
CA LYS A 57 -2.17 18.43 20.64
C LYS A 57 -3.12 18.21 21.81
N ALA A 58 -4.16 19.03 21.94
CA ALA A 58 -5.19 18.88 22.96
C ALA A 58 -5.99 17.58 22.76
N ILE A 59 -6.36 17.26 21.51
CA ILE A 59 -7.05 16.02 21.15
C ILE A 59 -6.20 14.78 21.49
N ASP A 60 -4.92 14.80 21.12
CA ASP A 60 -3.99 13.71 21.44
C ASP A 60 -3.80 13.56 22.96
N SER A 61 -3.73 14.67 23.68
CA SER A 61 -3.60 14.69 25.13
C SER A 61 -4.83 14.06 25.81
N LEU A 62 -6.04 14.43 25.40
CA LEU A 62 -7.28 13.82 25.90
C LEU A 62 -7.39 12.33 25.55
N THR A 63 -6.93 11.95 24.36
CA THR A 63 -6.88 10.53 23.96
C THR A 63 -5.94 9.73 24.87
N ARG A 64 -4.78 10.29 25.24
CA ARG A 64 -3.80 9.64 26.13
C ARG A 64 -4.33 9.46 27.56
N ILE A 65 -5.09 10.42 28.07
CA ILE A 65 -5.65 10.37 29.43
C ILE A 65 -7.07 9.78 29.48
N SER A 66 -7.58 9.24 28.36
CA SER A 66 -8.98 8.81 28.21
C SER A 66 -9.45 7.82 29.28
N ARG A 67 -8.53 7.01 29.82
CA ARG A 67 -8.80 6.02 30.88
C ARG A 67 -9.19 6.65 32.22
N HIS A 68 -8.83 7.90 32.45
CA HIS A 68 -9.08 8.62 33.69
C HIS A 68 -10.27 9.56 33.59
N ILE A 69 -10.90 9.70 32.42
CA ILE A 69 -11.95 10.69 32.20
C ILE A 69 -13.25 10.03 31.70
N VAL A 70 -14.36 10.67 32.02
CA VAL A 70 -15.69 10.36 31.48
C VAL A 70 -16.27 11.67 30.98
N LEU A 71 -16.66 11.70 29.70
CA LEU A 71 -17.19 12.89 29.06
C LEU A 71 -18.65 13.10 29.44
N ARG A 72 -18.93 14.31 29.94
CA ARG A 72 -20.28 14.80 30.20
C ARG A 72 -20.87 15.47 28.96
N GLU A 73 -22.17 15.73 29.01
CA GLU A 73 -22.94 16.31 27.90
C GLU A 73 -22.42 17.69 27.47
N ASP A 74 -22.16 18.59 28.44
CA ASP A 74 -21.63 19.95 28.21
C ASP A 74 -20.26 19.95 27.51
N GLN A 75 -19.39 19.05 27.94
CA GLN A 75 -18.05 18.87 27.37
C GLN A 75 -18.15 18.29 25.96
N LEU A 76 -19.04 17.32 25.78
CA LEU A 76 -19.23 16.63 24.51
C LEU A 76 -19.79 17.55 23.43
N GLU A 77 -20.70 18.47 23.74
CA GLU A 77 -21.19 19.47 22.79
C GLU A 77 -20.04 20.28 22.17
N THR A 78 -19.11 20.72 23.00
CA THR A 78 -17.93 21.48 22.56
C THR A 78 -17.02 20.62 21.68
N ILE A 79 -16.75 19.37 22.11
CA ILE A 79 -15.94 18.41 21.35
C ILE A 79 -16.56 18.10 19.98
N LEU A 80 -17.87 17.87 19.93
CA LEU A 80 -18.59 17.56 18.69
C LEU A 80 -18.66 18.78 17.75
N GLY A 81 -18.64 20.00 18.30
CA GLY A 81 -18.47 21.23 17.52
C GLY A 81 -17.19 21.22 16.68
N ALA A 82 -16.10 20.69 17.22
CA ALA A 82 -14.80 20.60 16.54
C ALA A 82 -14.78 19.58 15.38
N LEU A 83 -15.76 18.66 15.28
CA LEU A 83 -15.88 17.79 14.09
C LEU A 83 -16.12 18.59 12.80
N LYS A 84 -16.59 19.84 12.90
CA LYS A 84 -16.84 20.72 11.74
C LYS A 84 -15.56 21.39 11.22
N ASP A 85 -14.39 21.13 11.82
CA ASP A 85 -13.08 21.66 11.40
C ASP A 85 -12.76 21.29 9.94
N PHE A 86 -12.06 22.19 9.25
CA PHE A 86 -11.63 21.98 7.87
C PHE A 86 -10.47 20.98 7.77
N SER A 87 -9.60 20.95 8.79
CA SER A 87 -8.47 20.02 8.84
C SER A 87 -8.95 18.59 9.07
N MET A 88 -8.57 17.71 8.13
CA MET A 88 -8.81 16.27 8.25
C MET A 88 -8.07 15.68 9.46
N ASP A 89 -6.92 16.24 9.85
CA ASP A 89 -6.12 15.76 10.98
C ASP A 89 -6.82 15.97 12.31
N VAL A 90 -7.42 17.14 12.48
CA VAL A 90 -8.27 17.43 13.64
C VAL A 90 -9.45 16.47 13.69
N ARG A 91 -10.16 16.26 12.57
CA ARG A 91 -11.32 15.35 12.53
C ARG A 91 -10.95 13.88 12.78
N GLU A 92 -9.88 13.37 12.17
CA GLU A 92 -9.41 12.00 12.40
C GLU A 92 -8.91 11.81 13.83
N GLY A 93 -8.22 12.82 14.39
CA GLY A 93 -7.83 12.85 15.80
C GLY A 93 -9.05 12.77 16.73
N LEU A 94 -10.09 13.56 16.45
CA LEU A 94 -11.35 13.54 17.22
C LEU A 94 -12.03 12.16 17.15
N HIS A 95 -12.06 11.52 15.98
CA HIS A 95 -12.57 10.17 15.84
C HIS A 95 -11.81 9.18 16.74
N LYS A 96 -10.48 9.26 16.78
CA LYS A 96 -9.65 8.41 17.67
C LYS A 96 -9.87 8.72 19.15
N MET A 97 -10.05 9.99 19.50
CA MET A 97 -10.32 10.42 20.86
C MET A 97 -11.69 9.92 21.34
N LEU A 98 -12.75 10.16 20.57
CA LEU A 98 -14.12 9.71 20.86
C LEU A 98 -14.19 8.18 20.99
N ALA A 99 -13.46 7.46 20.15
CA ALA A 99 -13.33 6.01 20.21
C ALA A 99 -12.70 5.50 21.52
N SER A 100 -11.86 6.32 22.16
CA SER A 100 -11.06 5.94 23.33
C SER A 100 -11.66 6.42 24.66
N CYS A 101 -12.57 7.40 24.62
CA CYS A 101 -13.20 8.00 25.80
C CYS A 101 -14.47 7.26 26.23
N ARG A 102 -14.81 7.39 27.52
CA ARG A 102 -16.09 6.92 28.05
C ARG A 102 -17.14 8.03 28.06
N LEU A 103 -18.38 7.71 27.70
CA LEU A 103 -19.51 8.63 27.70
C LEU A 103 -20.37 8.43 28.97
N SER A 104 -20.88 9.51 29.55
CA SER A 104 -21.62 9.45 30.82
C SER A 104 -23.05 8.92 30.72
N SER A 105 -23.73 9.10 29.57
CA SER A 105 -25.17 8.82 29.45
C SER A 105 -25.58 8.35 28.05
N LYS A 106 -26.81 7.79 27.94
CA LYS A 106 -27.46 7.44 26.66
C LYS A 106 -27.53 8.65 25.72
N ASN A 107 -27.86 9.83 26.25
CA ASN A 107 -28.00 11.05 25.47
C ASN A 107 -26.66 11.47 24.85
N CYS A 108 -25.56 11.38 25.60
CA CYS A 108 -24.23 11.64 25.07
C CYS A 108 -23.88 10.71 23.90
N LEU A 109 -24.21 9.42 24.01
CA LEU A 109 -24.00 8.48 22.91
C LEU A 109 -24.84 8.83 21.68
N GLN A 110 -26.12 9.17 21.87
CA GLN A 110 -27.01 9.60 20.79
C GLN A 110 -26.46 10.83 20.06
N MET A 111 -26.13 11.90 20.79
CA MET A 111 -25.56 13.13 20.23
C MET A 111 -24.26 12.87 19.46
N CYS A 112 -23.41 11.98 19.99
CA CYS A 112 -22.16 11.60 19.34
C CYS A 112 -22.43 10.87 18.01
N VAL A 113 -23.36 9.92 17.99
CA VAL A 113 -23.71 9.17 16.77
C VAL A 113 -24.31 10.10 15.73
N GLU A 114 -25.29 10.93 16.09
CA GLU A 114 -25.94 11.89 15.18
C GLU A 114 -24.91 12.84 14.57
N SER A 115 -24.03 13.42 15.39
CA SER A 115 -22.99 14.34 14.93
C SER A 115 -21.97 13.67 14.00
N LEU A 116 -21.59 12.42 14.26
CA LEU A 116 -20.70 11.65 13.39
C LEU A 116 -21.36 11.32 12.04
N LEU A 117 -22.66 11.00 12.03
CA LEU A 117 -23.41 10.75 10.80
C LEU A 117 -23.59 12.03 9.98
N GLU A 118 -23.86 13.17 10.61
CA GLU A 118 -23.87 14.48 9.94
C GLU A 118 -22.49 14.85 9.40
N ASN A 119 -21.42 14.56 10.16
CA ASN A 119 -20.05 14.79 9.72
C ASN A 119 -19.71 13.97 8.49
N LEU A 120 -20.10 12.68 8.45
CA LEU A 120 -19.88 11.81 7.31
C LEU A 120 -20.58 12.29 6.03
N LYS A 121 -21.79 12.86 6.16
CA LYS A 121 -22.49 13.49 5.03
C LYS A 121 -21.72 14.70 4.48
N LYS A 122 -21.09 15.48 5.36
CA LYS A 122 -20.30 16.67 4.99
C LYS A 122 -18.91 16.30 4.45
N TYR A 123 -18.27 15.28 5.00
CA TYR A 123 -16.94 14.81 4.65
C TYR A 123 -16.95 13.29 4.38
N PRO A 124 -17.40 12.85 3.18
CA PRO A 124 -17.44 11.43 2.83
C PRO A 124 -16.09 10.72 2.86
N MET A 125 -14.99 11.46 2.69
CA MET A 125 -13.62 10.93 2.71
C MET A 125 -13.23 10.36 4.07
N ASP A 126 -13.87 10.81 5.15
CA ASP A 126 -13.54 10.40 6.53
C ASP A 126 -14.20 9.07 6.92
N ARG A 127 -14.98 8.46 6.02
CA ARG A 127 -15.77 7.23 6.23
C ARG A 127 -15.05 6.13 7.01
N ARG A 128 -13.79 5.84 6.67
CA ARG A 128 -13.01 4.78 7.36
C ARG A 128 -12.74 5.10 8.83
N SER A 129 -12.38 6.35 9.11
CA SER A 129 -12.13 6.80 10.47
C SER A 129 -13.42 6.82 11.30
N THR A 130 -14.55 7.22 10.70
CA THR A 130 -15.88 7.16 11.32
C THR A 130 -16.29 5.71 11.63
N TRP A 131 -16.08 4.77 10.71
CA TRP A 131 -16.35 3.34 10.94
C TRP A 131 -15.56 2.77 12.11
N HIS A 132 -14.26 3.03 12.18
CA HIS A 132 -13.44 2.59 13.31
C HIS A 132 -13.83 3.26 14.63
N CYS A 133 -14.23 4.53 14.59
CA CYS A 133 -14.73 5.23 15.76
C CYS A 133 -15.99 4.56 16.32
N LEU A 134 -17.02 4.36 15.48
CA LEU A 134 -18.27 3.73 15.87
C LEU A 134 -18.10 2.26 16.27
N GLN A 135 -17.18 1.54 15.63
CA GLN A 135 -16.78 0.20 16.06
C GLN A 135 -16.35 0.20 17.53
N LYS A 136 -15.43 1.11 17.91
CA LYS A 136 -14.87 1.20 19.26
C LYS A 136 -15.87 1.75 20.28
N ILE A 137 -16.69 2.72 19.88
CA ILE A 137 -17.78 3.23 20.72
C ILE A 137 -18.75 2.10 21.06
N GLY A 138 -19.15 1.28 20.08
CA GLY A 138 -20.03 0.14 20.29
C GLY A 138 -19.42 -0.92 21.21
N GLN A 139 -18.12 -1.21 21.06
CA GLN A 139 -17.38 -2.10 21.95
C GLN A 139 -17.29 -1.58 23.39
N SER A 140 -17.29 -0.26 23.59
CA SER A 140 -17.05 0.35 24.89
C SER A 140 -18.34 0.66 25.66
N HIS A 141 -19.46 0.82 24.96
CA HIS A 141 -20.73 1.30 25.54
C HIS A 141 -21.95 0.41 25.24
N PRO A 142 -21.89 -0.93 25.38
CA PRO A 142 -23.02 -1.80 25.03
C PRO A 142 -24.27 -1.48 25.84
N GLU A 143 -24.14 -1.12 27.12
CA GLU A 143 -25.27 -0.80 28.00
C GLU A 143 -25.99 0.49 27.57
N LEU A 144 -25.25 1.48 27.05
CA LEU A 144 -25.82 2.73 26.55
C LEU A 144 -26.44 2.56 25.15
N THR A 145 -25.87 1.67 24.33
CA THR A 145 -26.38 1.37 22.99
C THR A 145 -27.70 0.59 23.03
N LEU A 146 -27.88 -0.34 23.97
CA LEU A 146 -29.07 -1.20 24.05
C LEU A 146 -30.40 -0.43 23.96
N PRO A 147 -30.65 0.62 24.78
CA PRO A 147 -31.89 1.39 24.72
C PRO A 147 -32.00 2.34 23.50
N LEU A 148 -30.96 2.46 22.67
CA LEU A 148 -30.97 3.22 21.41
C LEU A 148 -31.26 2.33 20.19
N VAL A 149 -31.08 1.00 20.30
CA VAL A 149 -31.22 0.08 19.15
C VAL A 149 -32.53 0.26 18.37
N PRO A 150 -33.72 0.34 19.01
CA PRO A 150 -34.97 0.50 18.26
C PRO A 150 -35.02 1.81 17.46
N GLU A 151 -34.48 2.89 18.01
CA GLU A 151 -34.44 4.21 17.35
C GLU A 151 -33.43 4.23 16.22
N LEU A 152 -32.22 3.70 16.46
CA LEU A 152 -31.13 3.64 15.49
C LEU A 152 -31.47 2.76 14.28
N LEU A 153 -32.14 1.62 14.50
CA LEU A 153 -32.57 0.71 13.44
C LEU A 153 -33.95 1.09 12.86
N ALA A 154 -34.56 2.19 13.34
CA ALA A 154 -35.90 2.63 12.97
C ALA A 154 -37.00 1.55 13.14
N ILE A 155 -36.85 0.68 14.14
CA ILE A 155 -37.80 -0.41 14.44
C ILE A 155 -39.08 0.19 15.02
N HIS A 156 -40.19 0.05 14.29
CA HIS A 156 -41.49 0.50 14.75
C HIS A 156 -42.33 -0.66 15.29
N PRO A 157 -42.96 -0.56 16.48
CA PRO A 157 -43.68 -1.69 17.10
C PRO A 157 -44.85 -2.28 16.29
N PHE A 158 -45.38 -1.53 15.33
CA PHE A 158 -46.60 -1.89 14.60
C PHE A 158 -46.48 -1.86 13.08
N PHE A 159 -45.40 -1.30 12.53
CA PHE A 159 -45.26 -1.07 11.09
C PHE A 159 -43.88 -1.53 10.65
N ASP A 160 -43.83 -2.25 9.54
CA ASP A 160 -42.56 -2.56 8.89
C ASP A 160 -42.09 -1.29 8.15
N THR A 161 -40.96 -0.74 8.59
CA THR A 161 -40.29 0.35 7.87
C THR A 161 -39.63 -0.20 6.60
N PRO A 162 -39.51 0.63 5.53
CA PRO A 162 -38.78 0.20 4.35
C PRO A 162 -37.35 -0.18 4.70
N GLU A 163 -36.88 -1.31 4.14
CA GLU A 163 -35.52 -1.83 4.35
C GLU A 163 -34.48 -0.79 3.89
N PRO A 164 -33.58 -0.34 4.78
CA PRO A 164 -32.53 0.62 4.42
C PRO A 164 -31.49 -0.02 3.49
N ASP A 165 -30.90 0.80 2.61
CA ASP A 165 -29.87 0.36 1.68
C ASP A 165 -28.51 0.14 2.39
N VAL A 166 -27.89 -1.01 2.15
CA VAL A 166 -26.57 -1.38 2.69
C VAL A 166 -25.43 -0.62 2.00
N GLU A 167 -25.71 0.06 0.88
CA GLU A 167 -24.77 0.97 0.23
C GLU A 167 -24.70 2.35 0.91
N ASP A 168 -25.71 2.73 1.72
CA ASP A 168 -25.71 3.99 2.46
C ASP A 168 -24.64 3.98 3.58
N PRO A 169 -23.60 4.84 3.49
CA PRO A 169 -22.55 4.90 4.50
C PRO A 169 -23.07 5.20 5.91
N ALA A 170 -24.16 5.95 6.05
CA ALA A 170 -24.74 6.30 7.34
C ALA A 170 -25.42 5.09 8.00
N TYR A 171 -26.16 4.29 7.22
CA TYR A 171 -26.76 3.06 7.73
C TYR A 171 -25.69 2.01 8.10
N VAL A 172 -24.64 1.86 7.29
CA VAL A 172 -23.51 0.97 7.61
C VAL A 172 -22.83 1.38 8.92
N CYS A 173 -22.69 2.68 9.19
CA CYS A 173 -22.18 3.19 10.47
C CYS A 173 -23.01 2.71 11.67
N ILE A 174 -24.34 2.78 11.55
CA ILE A 174 -25.27 2.31 12.59
C ILE A 174 -25.13 0.81 12.81
N LEU A 175 -25.08 0.02 11.73
CA LEU A 175 -24.91 -1.43 11.81
C LEU A 175 -23.59 -1.81 12.48
N ILE A 176 -22.48 -1.15 12.13
CA ILE A 176 -21.18 -1.36 12.76
C ILE A 176 -21.27 -1.12 14.28
N LEU A 177 -21.85 0.01 14.69
CA LEU A 177 -22.03 0.35 16.12
C LEU A 177 -22.82 -0.75 16.84
N VAL A 178 -24.00 -1.09 16.30
CA VAL A 178 -24.96 -2.02 16.92
C VAL A 178 -24.38 -3.44 16.99
N PHE A 179 -23.73 -3.94 15.94
CA PHE A 179 -23.12 -5.27 15.97
C PHE A 179 -21.92 -5.35 16.93
N ASN A 180 -21.14 -4.29 17.05
CA ASN A 180 -20.04 -4.27 18.02
C ASN A 180 -20.55 -4.24 19.47
N ALA A 181 -21.64 -3.52 19.74
CA ALA A 181 -22.31 -3.54 21.03
C ALA A 181 -22.97 -4.90 21.35
N ALA A 182 -23.61 -5.52 20.36
CA ALA A 182 -24.29 -6.81 20.49
C ALA A 182 -23.33 -7.97 20.81
N GLN A 183 -22.03 -7.83 20.51
CA GLN A 183 -21.03 -8.83 20.88
C GLN A 183 -20.94 -9.01 22.41
N GLN A 184 -21.13 -7.93 23.16
CA GLN A 184 -21.07 -7.93 24.63
C GLN A 184 -22.46 -8.01 25.28
N SER A 185 -23.52 -7.64 24.55
CA SER A 185 -24.91 -7.66 25.05
C SER A 185 -25.80 -8.60 24.24
N PRO A 186 -25.97 -9.88 24.66
CA PRO A 186 -26.75 -10.86 23.89
C PRO A 186 -28.25 -10.53 23.80
N THR A 187 -28.77 -9.66 24.69
CA THR A 187 -30.15 -9.16 24.65
C THR A 187 -30.45 -8.36 23.39
N MET A 188 -29.46 -7.68 22.79
CA MET A 188 -29.65 -6.91 21.55
C MET A 188 -30.04 -7.80 20.38
N LEU A 189 -29.54 -9.04 20.35
CA LEU A 189 -29.80 -9.99 19.27
C LEU A 189 -31.30 -10.31 19.14
N GLN A 190 -32.05 -10.21 20.24
CA GLN A 190 -33.50 -10.43 20.26
C GLN A 190 -34.29 -9.29 19.62
N LEU A 191 -33.67 -8.12 19.46
CA LEU A 191 -34.29 -6.93 18.86
C LEU A 191 -34.10 -6.88 17.35
N PHE A 192 -33.22 -7.72 16.78
CA PHE A 192 -32.89 -7.64 15.36
C PHE A 192 -33.99 -8.27 14.49
N GLU A 193 -34.43 -7.51 13.49
CA GLU A 193 -35.33 -8.00 12.46
C GLU A 193 -34.60 -8.90 11.44
N GLU A 194 -35.36 -9.61 10.61
CA GLU A 194 -34.81 -10.55 9.62
C GLU A 194 -33.83 -9.88 8.66
N HIS A 195 -34.15 -8.67 8.20
CA HIS A 195 -33.30 -7.90 7.29
C HIS A 195 -31.97 -7.49 7.97
N THR A 196 -32.01 -7.10 9.25
CA THR A 196 -30.80 -6.73 10.02
C THR A 196 -29.85 -7.93 10.14
N LEU A 197 -30.37 -9.14 10.30
CA LEU A 197 -29.58 -10.38 10.32
C LEU A 197 -28.98 -10.72 8.94
N LYS A 198 -29.71 -10.46 7.85
CA LYS A 198 -29.16 -10.57 6.48
C LYS A 198 -28.02 -9.58 6.28
N HIS A 199 -28.21 -8.32 6.66
CA HIS A 199 -27.17 -7.28 6.58
C HIS A 199 -25.94 -7.63 7.42
N TYR A 200 -26.13 -8.19 8.62
CA TYR A 200 -25.03 -8.73 9.42
C TYR A 200 -24.21 -9.77 8.65
N SER A 201 -24.87 -10.75 8.02
CA SER A 201 -24.16 -11.80 7.27
C SER A 201 -23.33 -11.24 6.12
N TYR A 202 -23.90 -10.29 5.36
CA TYR A 202 -23.22 -9.62 4.27
C TYR A 202 -22.02 -8.78 4.75
N LEU A 203 -22.22 -7.94 5.78
CA LEU A 203 -21.14 -7.11 6.31
C LEU A 203 -20.05 -7.93 7.00
N ARG A 204 -20.39 -9.05 7.63
CA ARG A 204 -19.41 -9.94 8.25
C ARG A 204 -18.48 -10.59 7.23
N ASP A 205 -18.99 -10.87 6.03
CA ASP A 205 -18.22 -11.43 4.92
C ASP A 205 -17.39 -10.37 4.20
N THR A 206 -17.95 -9.17 4.00
CA THR A 206 -17.28 -8.08 3.26
C THR A 206 -16.30 -7.26 4.11
N MET A 207 -16.59 -7.03 5.40
CA MET A 207 -15.77 -6.24 6.33
C MET A 207 -15.54 -6.92 7.70
N PRO A 208 -14.82 -8.07 7.71
CA PRO A 208 -14.62 -8.89 8.91
C PRO A 208 -13.81 -8.20 10.03
N THR A 209 -13.04 -7.16 9.70
CA THR A 209 -12.24 -6.39 10.68
C THR A 209 -13.07 -5.38 11.47
N LEU A 210 -14.20 -4.93 10.91
CA LEU A 210 -15.10 -3.94 11.53
C LEU A 210 -16.28 -4.62 12.22
N VAL A 211 -16.78 -5.72 11.66
CA VAL A 211 -17.97 -6.44 12.18
C VAL A 211 -17.55 -7.72 12.91
N PRO A 212 -17.82 -7.84 14.22
CA PRO A 212 -17.40 -9.00 15.01
C PRO A 212 -18.25 -10.24 14.73
N ALA A 213 -17.74 -11.42 15.13
CA ALA A 213 -18.53 -12.64 15.15
C ALA A 213 -19.50 -12.64 16.34
N LEU A 214 -20.81 -12.60 16.05
CA LEU A 214 -21.86 -12.67 17.04
C LEU A 214 -22.23 -14.12 17.37
N LYS A 215 -22.46 -14.39 18.65
CA LYS A 215 -23.04 -15.66 19.12
C LYS A 215 -24.54 -15.63 18.89
N VAL A 216 -24.97 -15.73 17.63
CA VAL A 216 -26.39 -15.86 17.29
C VAL A 216 -26.86 -17.26 17.73
N VAL A 217 -27.16 -17.39 19.02
CA VAL A 217 -27.86 -18.55 19.55
C VAL A 217 -29.24 -18.54 18.90
N SER A 218 -29.62 -19.67 18.30
CA SER A 218 -30.88 -19.86 17.59
C SER A 218 -32.07 -19.28 18.37
N LEU A 219 -32.46 -18.06 18.04
CA LEU A 219 -33.75 -17.52 18.43
C LEU A 219 -34.78 -18.39 17.72
N SER A 220 -35.62 -19.04 18.52
CA SER A 220 -36.68 -19.91 18.05
C SER A 220 -37.73 -19.08 17.30
N MET A 221 -37.49 -18.81 16.02
CA MET A 221 -38.49 -18.30 15.11
C MET A 221 -39.39 -19.46 14.64
N PRO A 222 -40.71 -19.24 14.47
CA PRO A 222 -41.60 -20.24 13.89
C PRO A 222 -41.14 -20.64 12.48
N PRO A 223 -41.48 -21.85 12.01
CA PRO A 223 -40.82 -22.47 10.86
C PRO A 223 -41.20 -21.78 9.55
N CYS A 224 -40.45 -20.75 9.16
CA CYS A 224 -40.40 -20.26 7.78
C CYS A 224 -39.21 -20.90 7.05
N ASN A 225 -39.41 -21.26 5.78
CA ASN A 225 -38.51 -22.08 4.96
C ASN A 225 -37.08 -21.51 4.77
N VAL A 226 -36.83 -20.26 5.18
CA VAL A 226 -35.51 -19.60 5.16
C VAL A 226 -34.59 -20.09 6.29
N ALA A 227 -35.16 -20.61 7.40
CA ALA A 227 -34.40 -21.03 8.59
C ALA A 227 -33.49 -22.26 8.36
N ARG A 228 -33.78 -23.10 7.35
CA ARG A 228 -32.90 -24.25 7.01
C ARG A 228 -31.59 -23.80 6.38
N GLN A 229 -31.59 -22.71 5.63
CA GLN A 229 -30.38 -22.22 4.97
C GLN A 229 -29.44 -21.50 5.97
N PHE A 230 -30.02 -20.76 6.93
CA PHE A 230 -29.26 -20.13 8.02
C PHE A 230 -28.60 -21.15 8.96
N LYS A 231 -29.27 -22.27 9.26
CA LYS A 231 -28.73 -23.30 10.18
C LYS A 231 -27.54 -24.06 9.58
N GLN A 232 -27.46 -24.20 8.26
CA GLN A 232 -26.39 -24.95 7.59
C GLN A 232 -25.13 -24.10 7.35
N ILE A 233 -25.25 -22.78 7.24
CA ILE A 233 -24.12 -21.87 7.02
C ILE A 233 -23.33 -21.62 8.32
N LEU A 234 -24.01 -21.58 9.48
CA LEU A 234 -23.37 -21.30 10.79
C LEU A 234 -22.81 -22.54 11.51
N LEU A 235 -23.42 -23.73 11.34
CA LEU A 235 -22.93 -24.96 11.99
C LEU A 235 -21.82 -25.68 11.19
N GLY A 236 -21.58 -25.28 9.93
CA GLY A 236 -20.47 -25.78 9.10
C GLY A 236 -19.12 -25.09 9.37
N SER A 237 -19.09 -24.07 10.24
CA SER A 237 -17.90 -23.27 10.53
C SER A 237 -17.63 -23.17 12.04
N SER A 238 -17.68 -24.32 12.73
CA SER A 238 -16.80 -24.54 13.88
C SER A 238 -15.36 -24.64 13.40
N ARG A 239 -14.82 -23.54 12.86
CA ARG A 239 -13.39 -23.30 12.94
C ARG A 239 -13.10 -23.11 14.43
N PRO A 240 -12.25 -23.95 15.04
CA PRO A 240 -11.83 -23.69 16.41
C PRO A 240 -11.28 -22.27 16.51
N ALA A 241 -11.53 -21.65 17.66
CA ALA A 241 -10.85 -20.44 18.06
C ALA A 241 -9.34 -20.61 17.81
N ASP A 242 -8.78 -19.59 17.17
CA ASP A 242 -7.43 -19.53 16.59
C ASP A 242 -7.14 -20.57 15.51
N PRO A 243 -7.17 -20.20 14.21
CA PRO A 243 -6.42 -20.97 13.24
C PRO A 243 -4.95 -20.78 13.58
N ALA A 244 -4.32 -21.79 14.18
CA ALA A 244 -2.89 -21.98 14.05
C ALA A 244 -2.54 -21.72 12.57
N PRO A 245 -1.59 -20.83 12.29
CA PRO A 245 -1.56 -20.18 11.00
C PRO A 245 -1.30 -21.25 9.93
N LEU A 246 -2.05 -21.18 8.82
CA LEU A 246 -1.83 -21.99 7.61
C LEU A 246 -0.39 -21.85 7.04
N SER A 247 0.44 -20.98 7.65
CA SER A 247 1.83 -20.68 7.35
C SER A 247 2.75 -21.89 7.20
N THR A 248 2.54 -23.01 7.89
CA THR A 248 3.47 -24.16 7.81
C THR A 248 3.35 -24.95 6.51
N GLY A 249 2.14 -25.07 5.94
CA GLY A 249 1.93 -25.87 4.73
C GLY A 249 2.58 -25.25 3.49
N SER A 250 2.34 -23.95 3.25
CA SER A 250 2.91 -23.23 2.10
C SER A 250 4.43 -23.13 2.16
N ALA A 251 5.00 -22.89 3.34
CA ALA A 251 6.45 -22.81 3.53
C ALA A 251 7.14 -24.16 3.30
N GLN A 252 6.53 -25.26 3.79
CA GLN A 252 7.01 -26.62 3.52
C GLN A 252 6.89 -26.99 2.04
N TYR A 253 5.80 -26.58 1.38
CA TYR A 253 5.65 -26.78 -0.06
C TYR A 253 6.73 -26.02 -0.86
N LEU A 254 6.98 -24.76 -0.52
CA LEU A 254 8.03 -23.94 -1.17
C LEU A 254 9.41 -24.58 -0.99
N SER A 255 9.78 -25.00 0.22
CA SER A 255 11.09 -25.65 0.46
C SER A 255 11.22 -26.97 -0.28
N ALA A 256 10.18 -27.82 -0.23
CA ALA A 256 10.16 -29.08 -0.95
C ALA A 256 10.29 -28.89 -2.47
N ILE A 257 9.64 -27.85 -3.04
CA ILE A 257 9.65 -27.66 -4.48
C ILE A 257 10.98 -27.08 -4.99
N LEU A 258 11.59 -26.14 -4.25
CA LEU A 258 12.91 -25.61 -4.59
C LEU A 258 13.99 -26.71 -4.51
N ALA A 259 13.97 -27.53 -3.45
CA ALA A 259 14.89 -28.67 -3.32
C ALA A 259 14.72 -29.68 -4.48
N ARG A 260 13.48 -29.95 -4.92
CA ARG A 260 13.22 -30.82 -6.08
C ARG A 260 13.80 -30.28 -7.37
N ILE A 261 13.78 -28.96 -7.59
CA ILE A 261 14.38 -28.34 -8.77
C ILE A 261 15.91 -28.47 -8.73
N GLU A 262 16.53 -28.29 -7.57
CA GLU A 262 17.98 -28.43 -7.39
C GLU A 262 18.46 -29.87 -7.63
N THR A 263 17.73 -30.85 -7.11
CA THR A 263 18.05 -32.29 -7.28
C THR A 263 17.63 -32.86 -8.64
N ALA A 264 17.15 -32.04 -9.57
CA ALA A 264 16.61 -32.52 -10.84
C ALA A 264 17.68 -33.26 -11.66
N PRO A 265 17.36 -34.45 -12.21
CA PRO A 265 18.34 -35.34 -12.82
C PRO A 265 18.88 -34.85 -14.18
N SER A 266 18.17 -33.95 -14.86
CA SER A 266 18.58 -33.41 -16.15
C SER A 266 18.14 -31.95 -16.33
N SER A 267 18.81 -31.23 -17.22
CA SER A 267 18.47 -29.83 -17.55
C SER A 267 17.07 -29.68 -18.15
N CYS A 268 16.57 -30.69 -18.87
CA CYS A 268 15.22 -30.69 -19.43
C CYS A 268 14.17 -30.78 -18.32
N VAL A 269 14.31 -31.77 -17.43
CA VAL A 269 13.41 -31.95 -16.28
C VAL A 269 13.46 -30.74 -15.35
N ARG A 270 14.64 -30.17 -15.12
CA ARG A 270 14.79 -28.94 -14.33
C ARG A 270 14.00 -27.77 -14.93
N ARG A 271 14.01 -27.61 -16.25
CA ARG A 271 13.26 -26.54 -16.95
C ARG A 271 11.75 -26.75 -16.84
N GLU A 272 11.26 -27.96 -17.08
CA GLU A 272 9.84 -28.30 -16.94
C GLU A 272 9.34 -28.10 -15.50
N LEU A 273 10.13 -28.52 -14.51
CA LEU A 273 9.82 -28.26 -13.10
C LEU A 273 9.76 -26.77 -12.83
N MET A 274 10.76 -25.98 -13.25
CA MET A 274 10.75 -24.53 -13.09
C MET A 274 9.50 -23.88 -13.73
N GLU A 275 9.07 -24.31 -14.92
CA GLU A 275 7.88 -23.79 -15.59
C GLU A 275 6.60 -24.07 -14.79
N ALA A 276 6.44 -25.29 -14.28
CA ALA A 276 5.31 -25.67 -13.42
C ALA A 276 5.33 -24.89 -12.09
N CYS A 277 6.49 -24.85 -11.44
CA CYS A 277 6.68 -24.16 -10.15
C CYS A 277 6.37 -22.67 -10.26
N ARG A 278 6.80 -22.00 -11.34
CA ARG A 278 6.49 -20.60 -11.58
C ARG A 278 4.98 -20.34 -11.55
N HIS A 279 4.17 -21.20 -12.18
CA HIS A 279 2.72 -21.06 -12.19
C HIS A 279 2.10 -21.35 -10.82
N ASP A 280 2.51 -22.45 -10.19
CA ASP A 280 2.00 -22.88 -8.89
C ASP A 280 2.31 -21.85 -7.79
N LEU A 281 3.55 -21.33 -7.73
CA LEU A 281 3.95 -20.31 -6.76
C LEU A 281 3.24 -18.97 -7.00
N SER A 282 3.08 -18.57 -8.27
CA SER A 282 2.32 -17.35 -8.60
C SER A 282 0.86 -17.45 -8.16
N ARG A 283 0.25 -18.64 -8.29
CA ARG A 283 -1.12 -18.89 -7.83
C ARG A 283 -1.21 -19.01 -6.31
N LEU A 284 -0.26 -19.68 -5.67
CA LEU A 284 -0.24 -19.82 -4.22
C LEU A 284 -0.07 -18.45 -3.53
N ALA A 285 0.71 -17.56 -4.14
CA ALA A 285 0.90 -16.19 -3.66
C ALA A 285 -0.37 -15.33 -3.65
N THR A 286 -1.40 -15.65 -4.45
CA THR A 286 -2.68 -14.92 -4.42
C THR A 286 -3.67 -15.48 -3.40
N ILE A 287 -3.43 -16.71 -2.94
CA ILE A 287 -4.31 -17.43 -2.01
C ILE A 287 -3.79 -17.28 -0.57
N ASP A 288 -2.48 -17.39 -0.39
CA ASP A 288 -1.85 -17.35 0.93
C ASP A 288 -1.67 -15.92 1.43
N ARG A 289 -2.08 -15.68 2.68
CA ARG A 289 -1.92 -14.40 3.38
C ARG A 289 -0.64 -14.32 4.20
N ALA A 290 0.00 -15.45 4.51
CA ALA A 290 1.13 -15.51 5.43
C ALA A 290 2.47 -15.17 4.77
N ILE A 291 2.80 -15.82 3.65
CA ILE A 291 4.10 -15.69 2.96
C ILE A 291 3.99 -15.28 1.47
N PRO A 292 3.10 -14.35 1.07
CA PRO A 292 2.94 -13.98 -0.34
C PRO A 292 4.22 -13.40 -0.95
N GLY A 293 5.02 -12.66 -0.18
CA GLY A 293 6.28 -12.04 -0.64
C GLY A 293 7.33 -13.08 -1.06
N ALA A 294 7.59 -14.08 -0.21
CA ALA A 294 8.52 -15.18 -0.50
C ALA A 294 8.12 -15.98 -1.75
N LEU A 295 6.82 -16.24 -1.92
CA LEU A 295 6.29 -16.97 -3.07
C LEU A 295 6.42 -16.15 -4.37
N GLN A 296 6.09 -14.85 -4.32
CA GLN A 296 6.25 -13.92 -5.45
C GLN A 296 7.73 -13.76 -5.85
N PHE A 297 8.61 -13.61 -4.87
CA PHE A 297 10.05 -13.50 -5.07
C PHE A 297 10.60 -14.75 -5.77
N SER A 298 10.29 -15.93 -5.23
CA SER A 298 10.73 -17.21 -5.79
C SER A 298 10.19 -17.43 -7.21
N ALA A 299 8.91 -17.13 -7.46
CA ALA A 299 8.30 -17.21 -8.78
C ALA A 299 8.95 -16.25 -9.79
N LEU A 300 9.27 -15.02 -9.37
CA LEU A 300 9.94 -14.02 -10.19
C LEU A 300 11.38 -14.42 -10.50
N TYR A 301 12.12 -14.94 -9.52
CA TYR A 301 13.49 -15.43 -9.72
C TYR A 301 13.51 -16.61 -10.70
N ILE A 302 12.65 -17.61 -10.50
CA ILE A 302 12.51 -18.74 -11.44
C ILE A 302 12.11 -18.25 -12.83
N SER A 303 11.18 -17.31 -12.94
CA SER A 303 10.80 -16.72 -14.23
C SER A 303 11.97 -16.03 -14.91
N SER A 304 12.84 -15.38 -14.16
CA SER A 304 14.02 -14.67 -14.68
C SER A 304 15.08 -15.66 -15.17
N GLN A 305 15.30 -16.75 -14.42
CA GLN A 305 16.19 -17.85 -14.82
C GLN A 305 15.72 -18.53 -16.11
N LEU A 306 14.42 -18.83 -16.23
CA LEU A 306 13.84 -19.39 -17.45
C LEU A 306 14.04 -18.46 -18.66
N LEU A 307 13.77 -17.16 -18.48
CA LEU A 307 13.96 -16.17 -19.54
C LEU A 307 15.44 -16.07 -19.96
N MET A 308 16.38 -16.11 -19.01
CA MET A 308 17.82 -16.17 -19.29
C MET A 308 18.18 -17.42 -20.10
N MET A 309 17.67 -18.59 -19.71
CA MET A 309 17.90 -19.85 -20.43
C MET A 309 17.38 -19.79 -21.87
N ASP A 310 16.17 -19.25 -22.06
CA ASP A 310 15.56 -19.10 -23.38
C ASP A 310 16.40 -18.17 -24.27
N ILE A 311 16.88 -17.04 -23.74
CA ILE A 311 17.79 -16.15 -24.48
C ILE A 311 19.08 -16.88 -24.82
N LEU A 312 19.75 -17.51 -23.85
CA LEU A 312 21.06 -18.13 -24.07
C LEU A 312 21.01 -19.30 -25.06
N SER A 313 19.93 -20.10 -25.01
CA SER A 313 19.70 -21.20 -25.95
C SER A 313 19.53 -20.71 -27.39
N ASN A 314 18.92 -19.53 -27.55
CA ASN A 314 18.70 -18.88 -28.81
C ASN A 314 19.95 -18.10 -29.24
N LYS A 315 20.95 -18.77 -29.85
CA LYS A 315 22.28 -18.22 -30.23
C LYS A 315 22.30 -16.85 -30.93
N LEU A 316 21.14 -16.33 -31.35
CA LEU A 316 20.90 -15.00 -31.92
C LEU A 316 21.42 -13.83 -31.07
N TRP A 317 21.49 -13.95 -29.74
CA TRP A 317 22.06 -12.89 -28.89
C TRP A 317 23.56 -12.65 -29.13
N SER A 318 24.29 -13.67 -29.60
CA SER A 318 25.74 -13.62 -29.79
C SER A 318 26.17 -12.96 -31.12
N ASN A 319 25.30 -12.92 -32.13
CA ASN A 319 25.59 -12.31 -33.44
C ASN A 319 24.35 -11.59 -33.99
N PRO A 320 23.97 -10.42 -33.45
CA PRO A 320 22.73 -9.76 -33.83
C PRO A 320 22.81 -9.09 -35.22
N SER A 321 24.02 -8.82 -35.71
CA SER A 321 24.31 -8.18 -37.00
C SER A 321 23.96 -9.04 -38.23
N ALA A 322 23.72 -10.34 -38.05
CA ALA A 322 23.38 -11.28 -39.13
C ALA A 322 21.87 -11.40 -39.42
N LEU A 323 21.00 -10.62 -38.75
CA LEU A 323 19.55 -10.82 -38.73
C LEU A 323 18.73 -9.76 -39.47
N ALA A 324 17.61 -10.20 -40.03
CA ALA A 324 16.48 -9.34 -40.39
C ALA A 324 15.89 -8.66 -39.13
N SER A 325 15.49 -7.40 -39.25
CA SER A 325 15.12 -6.50 -38.14
C SER A 325 14.09 -7.04 -37.12
N GLN A 326 13.22 -7.97 -37.52
CA GLN A 326 12.15 -8.51 -36.68
C GLN A 326 12.63 -9.44 -35.56
N GLN A 327 13.55 -10.38 -35.83
CA GLN A 327 14.03 -11.34 -34.82
C GLN A 327 14.98 -10.69 -33.80
N GLY A 328 15.75 -9.69 -34.23
CA GLY A 328 16.60 -8.89 -33.33
C GLY A 328 15.79 -8.12 -32.28
N ASN A 329 14.60 -7.64 -32.65
CA ASN A 329 13.70 -6.91 -31.72
C ASN A 329 13.15 -7.82 -30.61
N VAL A 330 12.90 -9.10 -30.88
CA VAL A 330 12.43 -10.06 -29.87
C VAL A 330 13.48 -10.26 -28.78
N VAL A 331 14.73 -10.55 -29.16
CA VAL A 331 15.83 -10.73 -28.21
C VAL A 331 16.06 -9.47 -27.38
N LYS A 332 16.01 -8.29 -28.00
CA LYS A 332 16.10 -7.01 -27.31
C LYS A 332 15.01 -6.84 -26.25
N ASN A 333 13.77 -7.17 -26.58
CA ASN A 333 12.64 -7.09 -25.65
C ASN A 333 12.80 -8.09 -24.49
N CYS A 334 13.25 -9.32 -24.76
CA CYS A 334 13.55 -10.30 -23.72
C CYS A 334 14.67 -9.83 -22.78
N ILE A 335 15.75 -9.24 -23.29
CA ILE A 335 16.83 -8.68 -22.46
C ILE A 335 16.29 -7.51 -21.61
N SER A 336 15.46 -6.63 -22.19
CA SER A 336 14.87 -5.50 -21.47
C SER A 336 13.93 -5.97 -20.36
N GLN A 337 13.13 -7.00 -20.62
CA GLN A 337 12.27 -7.64 -19.64
C GLN A 337 13.09 -8.30 -18.51
N LEU A 338 14.18 -8.99 -18.84
CA LEU A 338 15.07 -9.63 -17.87
C LEU A 338 15.69 -8.60 -16.92
N LEU A 339 16.15 -7.46 -17.44
CA LEU A 339 16.69 -6.37 -16.63
C LEU A 339 15.61 -5.76 -15.72
N SER A 340 14.40 -5.53 -16.24
CA SER A 340 13.27 -5.09 -15.42
C SER A 340 12.97 -6.09 -14.29
N GLN A 341 13.02 -7.40 -14.54
CA GLN A 341 12.84 -8.41 -13.50
C GLN A 341 13.96 -8.39 -12.45
N CYS A 342 15.21 -8.15 -12.85
CA CYS A 342 16.33 -7.98 -11.90
C CYS A 342 16.12 -6.77 -10.99
N LEU A 343 15.67 -5.64 -11.54
CA LEU A 343 15.36 -4.44 -10.75
C LEU A 343 14.20 -4.69 -9.78
N LYS A 344 13.16 -5.42 -10.20
CA LYS A 344 12.06 -5.85 -9.32
C LYS A 344 12.56 -6.73 -8.18
N LEU A 345 13.40 -7.72 -8.47
CA LEU A 345 13.98 -8.61 -7.45
C LEU A 345 14.82 -7.84 -6.42
N GLN A 346 15.52 -6.79 -6.85
CA GLN A 346 16.39 -6.01 -5.98
C GLN A 346 15.63 -4.98 -5.13
N HIS A 347 14.63 -4.29 -5.70
CA HIS A 347 14.06 -3.08 -5.10
C HIS A 347 12.59 -3.21 -4.64
N LEU A 348 11.85 -4.25 -5.06
CA LEU A 348 10.45 -4.46 -4.62
C LEU A 348 10.30 -5.43 -3.44
N TYR A 349 11.39 -5.98 -2.90
CA TYR A 349 11.33 -6.96 -1.82
C TYR A 349 12.12 -6.48 -0.61
N VAL A 350 11.57 -6.69 0.58
CA VAL A 350 12.15 -6.35 1.89
C VAL A 350 12.35 -7.64 2.69
N GLY A 351 13.35 -7.67 3.57
CA GLY A 351 13.69 -8.86 4.35
C GLY A 351 14.50 -9.90 3.57
N LEU A 352 15.21 -9.46 2.51
CA LEU A 352 16.19 -10.29 1.81
C LEU A 352 17.41 -10.50 2.72
N ASN A 353 17.79 -11.75 2.93
CA ASN A 353 19.02 -12.06 3.65
C ASN A 353 20.25 -11.75 2.79
N THR A 354 21.43 -11.77 3.41
CA THR A 354 22.70 -11.51 2.72
C THR A 354 22.90 -12.44 1.53
N GLU A 355 22.55 -13.73 1.68
CA GLU A 355 22.54 -14.74 0.62
C GLU A 355 21.56 -14.39 -0.52
N ASP A 356 20.31 -14.05 -0.20
CA ASP A 356 19.29 -13.73 -1.21
C ASP A 356 19.71 -12.54 -2.07
N LEU A 357 20.19 -11.46 -1.41
CA LEU A 357 20.64 -10.27 -2.11
C LEU A 357 21.91 -10.54 -2.92
N SER A 358 22.80 -11.42 -2.44
CA SER A 358 23.97 -11.86 -3.21
C SER A 358 23.57 -12.60 -4.48
N CYS A 359 22.56 -13.48 -4.43
CA CYS A 359 22.04 -14.20 -5.59
C CYS A 359 21.45 -13.22 -6.60
N VAL A 360 20.66 -12.23 -6.16
CA VAL A 360 20.08 -11.21 -7.03
C VAL A 360 21.16 -10.33 -7.68
N LYS A 361 22.16 -9.87 -6.93
CA LYS A 361 23.28 -9.06 -7.46
C LYS A 361 24.08 -9.82 -8.51
N GLN A 362 24.44 -11.08 -8.23
CA GLN A 362 25.17 -11.92 -9.18
C GLN A 362 24.34 -12.22 -10.44
N PHE A 363 23.04 -12.49 -10.28
CA PHE A 363 22.15 -12.71 -11.42
C PHE A 363 21.99 -11.45 -12.29
N LYS A 364 21.85 -10.27 -11.67
CA LYS A 364 21.82 -8.98 -12.36
C LYS A 364 23.11 -8.73 -13.12
N LEU A 365 24.26 -9.06 -12.55
CA LEU A 365 25.57 -8.92 -13.20
C LEU A 365 25.64 -9.74 -14.49
N LYS A 366 25.12 -10.97 -14.46
CA LYS A 366 25.00 -11.84 -15.64
C LYS A 366 24.05 -11.26 -16.70
N ALA A 367 22.93 -10.67 -16.29
CA ALA A 367 22.00 -9.99 -17.20
C ALA A 367 22.61 -8.74 -17.87
N LEU A 368 23.37 -7.93 -17.11
CA LEU A 368 24.10 -6.78 -17.65
C LEU A 368 25.21 -7.21 -18.62
N ALA A 369 25.94 -8.29 -18.30
CA ALA A 369 26.93 -8.87 -19.21
C ALA A 369 26.30 -9.28 -20.55
N LEU A 370 25.14 -9.94 -20.50
CA LEU A 370 24.37 -10.31 -21.70
C LEU A 370 23.94 -9.09 -22.51
N GLN A 371 23.43 -8.03 -21.86
CA GLN A 371 23.06 -6.79 -22.52
C GLN A 371 24.27 -6.12 -23.19
N LEU A 372 25.41 -6.05 -22.51
CA LEU A 372 26.63 -5.43 -23.03
C LEU A 372 27.12 -6.15 -24.28
N VAL A 373 27.19 -7.49 -24.25
CA VAL A 373 27.59 -8.29 -25.42
C VAL A 373 26.62 -8.09 -26.59
N TYR A 374 25.32 -8.09 -26.33
CA TYR A 374 24.30 -7.86 -27.34
C TYR A 374 24.44 -6.47 -28.01
N ILE A 375 24.63 -5.41 -27.23
CA ILE A 375 24.75 -4.04 -27.77
C ILE A 375 26.06 -3.86 -28.53
N VAL A 376 27.20 -4.31 -27.99
CA VAL A 376 28.52 -4.14 -28.61
C VAL A 376 28.64 -4.90 -29.94
N ARG A 377 28.00 -6.08 -30.06
CA ARG A 377 28.05 -6.89 -31.29
C ARG A 377 26.91 -6.60 -32.27
N GLY A 378 25.78 -6.10 -31.77
CA GLY A 378 24.54 -5.96 -32.53
C GLY A 378 24.17 -4.54 -32.92
N SER A 379 24.83 -3.53 -32.35
CA SER A 379 24.42 -2.15 -32.53
C SER A 379 25.59 -1.20 -32.75
N ASN A 380 25.35 -0.16 -33.54
CA ASN A 380 26.30 0.94 -33.75
C ASN A 380 26.18 2.02 -32.64
N PHE A 381 25.39 1.78 -31.59
CA PHE A 381 25.27 2.69 -30.45
C PHE A 381 26.54 2.66 -29.59
N SER A 382 26.89 3.81 -29.00
CA SER A 382 27.95 3.87 -28.00
C SER A 382 27.59 2.99 -26.80
N ALA A 383 28.46 2.02 -26.51
CA ALA A 383 28.34 1.13 -25.36
C ALA A 383 29.18 1.61 -24.16
N LEU A 384 29.79 2.81 -24.22
CA LEU A 384 30.71 3.29 -23.18
C LEU A 384 30.02 3.40 -21.82
N ALA A 385 28.90 4.12 -21.72
CA ALA A 385 28.17 4.28 -20.46
C ALA A 385 27.63 2.95 -19.91
N LEU A 386 27.19 2.04 -20.79
CA LEU A 386 26.78 0.68 -20.41
C LEU A 386 27.94 -0.12 -19.83
N CYS A 387 29.14 0.03 -20.41
CA CYS A 387 30.34 -0.65 -19.95
C CYS A 387 30.85 -0.06 -18.62
N GLU A 388 30.85 1.26 -18.47
CA GLU A 388 31.19 1.94 -17.20
C GLU A 388 30.26 1.49 -16.08
N HIS A 389 28.94 1.51 -16.32
CA HIS A 389 27.96 1.02 -15.36
C HIS A 389 28.14 -0.47 -15.02
N PHE A 390 28.43 -1.30 -16.02
CA PHE A 390 28.71 -2.71 -15.80
C PHE A 390 29.93 -2.91 -14.89
N LEU A 391 31.03 -2.21 -15.15
CA LEU A 391 32.26 -2.29 -14.34
C LEU A 391 32.06 -1.78 -12.91
N GLU A 392 31.34 -0.67 -12.73
CA GLU A 392 30.94 -0.18 -11.40
C GLU A 392 30.11 -1.24 -10.65
N THR A 393 29.17 -1.89 -11.33
CA THR A 393 28.37 -2.97 -10.75
C THR A 393 29.20 -4.21 -10.41
N VAL A 394 30.24 -4.53 -11.20
CA VAL A 394 31.22 -5.60 -10.90
C VAL A 394 31.92 -5.28 -9.58
N GLU A 395 32.47 -4.07 -9.44
CA GLU A 395 33.19 -3.64 -8.25
C GLU A 395 32.30 -3.65 -7.00
N ASP A 396 31.08 -3.12 -7.10
CA ASP A 396 30.12 -3.11 -6.00
C ASP A 396 29.68 -4.52 -5.61
N THR A 397 29.51 -5.42 -6.58
CA THR A 397 29.18 -6.82 -6.30
C THR A 397 30.35 -7.54 -5.65
N GLN A 398 31.58 -7.33 -6.12
CA GLN A 398 32.78 -7.90 -5.53
C GLN A 398 32.99 -7.43 -4.09
N ARG A 399 32.82 -6.12 -3.84
CA ARG A 399 32.87 -5.53 -2.49
C ARG A 399 31.83 -6.17 -1.57
N TYR A 400 30.57 -6.21 -2.00
CA TYR A 400 29.48 -6.78 -1.22
C TYR A 400 29.70 -8.27 -0.86
N LEU A 401 30.15 -9.09 -1.82
CA LEU A 401 30.46 -10.50 -1.59
C LEU A 401 31.62 -10.69 -0.60
N SER A 402 32.65 -9.84 -0.69
CA SER A 402 33.80 -9.88 0.22
C SER A 402 33.45 -9.46 1.65
N GLU A 403 32.62 -8.44 1.81
CA GLU A 403 32.16 -7.93 3.12
C GLU A 403 31.31 -8.95 3.88
N HIS A 404 30.53 -9.75 3.16
CA HIS A 404 29.60 -10.72 3.74
C HIS A 404 30.11 -12.18 3.66
N GLU A 405 31.37 -12.38 3.25
CA GLU A 405 32.03 -13.68 3.12
C GLU A 405 31.25 -14.72 2.27
N VAL A 406 30.48 -14.25 1.29
CA VAL A 406 29.68 -15.12 0.41
C VAL A 406 30.50 -15.57 -0.79
N GLN A 407 30.48 -16.88 -1.08
CA GLN A 407 31.20 -17.44 -2.21
C GLN A 407 30.55 -17.04 -3.55
N PRO A 408 31.32 -16.52 -4.52
CA PRO A 408 30.79 -16.21 -5.85
C PRO A 408 30.41 -17.49 -6.61
N GLU A 409 29.33 -17.41 -7.39
CA GLU A 409 28.93 -18.45 -8.33
C GLU A 409 30.02 -18.67 -9.40
N VAL A 410 30.02 -19.84 -10.03
CA VAL A 410 30.93 -20.23 -11.12
C VAL A 410 31.08 -19.12 -12.18
N PHE A 411 29.97 -18.53 -12.64
CA PHE A 411 30.02 -17.45 -13.63
C PHE A 411 30.68 -16.19 -13.07
N THR A 412 30.27 -15.74 -11.88
CA THR A 412 30.78 -14.53 -11.21
C THR A 412 32.27 -14.65 -10.87
N SER A 413 32.69 -15.82 -10.39
CA SER A 413 34.10 -16.11 -10.06
C SER A 413 34.97 -16.08 -11.32
N ALA A 414 34.52 -16.71 -12.41
CA ALA A 414 35.22 -16.66 -13.69
C ALA A 414 35.27 -15.22 -14.24
N LEU A 415 34.18 -14.46 -14.09
CA LEU A 415 34.11 -13.07 -14.50
C LEU A 415 35.15 -12.19 -13.79
N PHE A 416 35.24 -12.27 -12.46
CA PHE A 416 36.22 -11.50 -11.69
C PHE A 416 37.65 -11.84 -12.08
N LYS A 417 37.94 -13.12 -12.32
CA LYS A 417 39.26 -13.57 -12.77
C LYS A 417 39.62 -13.01 -14.13
N GLU A 418 38.73 -13.11 -15.12
CA GLU A 418 39.01 -12.65 -16.49
C GLU A 418 39.07 -11.12 -16.58
N LEU A 419 38.22 -10.39 -15.85
CA LEU A 419 38.28 -8.92 -15.78
C LEU A 419 39.55 -8.42 -15.08
N GLY A 420 40.04 -9.13 -14.06
CA GLY A 420 41.30 -8.79 -13.39
C GLY A 420 42.54 -8.94 -14.28
N LEU A 421 42.44 -9.70 -15.38
CA LEU A 421 43.50 -9.90 -16.37
C LEU A 421 43.42 -8.94 -17.57
N LEU A 422 42.35 -8.15 -17.67
CA LEU A 422 42.11 -7.25 -18.79
C LEU A 422 42.86 -5.92 -18.61
N GLU A 423 43.75 -5.60 -19.56
CA GLU A 423 44.47 -4.33 -19.57
C GLU A 423 43.64 -3.16 -20.14
N ASP A 424 42.68 -3.44 -21.03
CA ASP A 424 41.82 -2.44 -21.69
C ASP A 424 40.36 -2.64 -21.28
N THR A 425 39.81 -1.69 -20.52
CA THR A 425 38.43 -1.68 -20.02
C THR A 425 37.41 -1.11 -21.01
N LYS A 426 37.80 -0.89 -22.27
CA LYS A 426 36.85 -0.47 -23.32
C LYS A 426 35.76 -1.53 -23.58
N PRO A 427 34.59 -1.11 -24.12
CA PRO A 427 33.47 -2.02 -24.35
C PRO A 427 33.78 -3.24 -25.23
N GLY A 428 34.65 -3.07 -26.24
CA GLY A 428 35.03 -4.13 -27.17
C GLY A 428 35.81 -5.28 -26.52
N PRO A 429 36.97 -5.02 -25.88
CA PRO A 429 37.70 -6.00 -25.08
C PRO A 429 36.83 -6.68 -24.01
N VAL A 430 36.06 -5.90 -23.23
CA VAL A 430 35.17 -6.44 -22.18
C VAL A 430 34.14 -7.40 -22.78
N ALA A 431 33.43 -7.01 -23.84
CA ALA A 431 32.44 -7.89 -24.50
C ALA A 431 33.07 -9.18 -25.07
N ARG A 432 34.33 -9.13 -25.54
CA ARG A 432 35.05 -10.32 -26.04
C ARG A 432 35.38 -11.30 -24.93
N CYS A 433 35.70 -10.81 -23.73
CA CYS A 433 35.90 -11.63 -22.53
C CYS A 433 34.58 -12.25 -22.03
N LEU A 434 33.48 -11.48 -22.04
CA LEU A 434 32.18 -11.95 -21.54
C LEU A 434 31.52 -13.03 -22.40
N LEU A 435 31.72 -12.98 -23.72
CA LEU A 435 31.06 -13.88 -24.66
C LEU A 435 31.29 -15.38 -24.36
N PRO A 436 32.55 -15.89 -24.22
CA PRO A 436 32.78 -17.30 -23.92
C PRO A 436 32.20 -17.70 -22.55
N LEU A 437 32.24 -16.80 -21.56
CA LEU A 437 31.66 -17.06 -20.23
C LEU A 437 30.15 -17.26 -20.29
N LEU A 438 29.44 -16.43 -21.06
CA LEU A 438 27.99 -16.54 -21.23
C LEU A 438 27.58 -17.79 -22.02
N GLN A 439 28.38 -18.21 -23.02
CA GLN A 439 28.11 -19.39 -23.86
C GLN A 439 28.17 -20.71 -23.10
N VAL A 440 29.00 -20.81 -22.07
CA VAL A 440 29.16 -22.02 -21.23
C VAL A 440 28.36 -21.91 -19.93
N SER A 441 27.66 -20.80 -19.71
CA SER A 441 27.01 -20.53 -18.43
C SER A 441 25.84 -21.48 -18.15
N THR A 442 25.79 -22.00 -16.93
CA THR A 442 24.67 -22.77 -16.39
C THR A 442 23.71 -21.87 -15.62
N PRO A 443 22.46 -22.30 -15.37
CA PRO A 443 21.56 -21.59 -14.46
C PRO A 443 22.17 -21.48 -13.06
N ALA A 444 21.95 -20.33 -12.41
CA ALA A 444 22.42 -20.12 -11.04
C ALA A 444 21.61 -21.01 -10.08
N PRO A 445 22.16 -21.36 -8.90
CA PRO A 445 21.37 -21.96 -7.84
C PRO A 445 20.16 -21.07 -7.49
N LEU A 446 19.09 -21.72 -7.05
CA LEU A 446 17.92 -21.01 -6.57
C LEU A 446 18.21 -20.45 -5.18
N PRO A 447 17.64 -19.30 -4.82
CA PRO A 447 17.74 -18.80 -3.45
C PRO A 447 17.06 -19.78 -2.49
N HIS A 448 17.65 -19.94 -1.30
CA HIS A 448 17.07 -20.75 -0.23
C HIS A 448 15.71 -20.19 0.21
N THR A 449 14.91 -21.02 0.88
CA THR A 449 13.62 -20.56 1.39
C THR A 449 13.79 -19.55 2.50
N ASN A 450 13.41 -18.31 2.22
CA ASN A 450 13.27 -17.24 3.20
C ASN A 450 11.80 -16.81 3.29
N ILE A 451 11.17 -17.08 4.44
CA ILE A 451 9.76 -16.74 4.70
C ILE A 451 9.55 -15.30 5.19
N GLU A 452 10.62 -14.59 5.52
CA GLU A 452 10.58 -13.22 6.01
C GLU A 452 10.44 -12.20 4.88
N ILE A 453 10.66 -12.64 3.63
CA ILE A 453 10.54 -11.79 2.44
C ILE A 453 9.12 -11.23 2.32
N ARG A 454 9.02 -9.89 2.32
CA ARG A 454 7.80 -9.13 2.05
C ARG A 454 7.95 -8.39 0.73
N SER A 455 6.85 -8.24 -0.02
CA SER A 455 6.83 -7.40 -1.22
C SER A 455 6.34 -5.99 -0.89
N SER A 456 7.00 -5.01 -1.50
CA SER A 456 6.57 -3.62 -1.51
C SER A 456 5.30 -3.52 -2.35
N MET A 457 4.25 -2.95 -1.77
CA MET A 457 2.94 -2.83 -2.43
C MET A 457 2.27 -1.52 -2.03
N ALA A 458 1.46 -0.99 -2.93
CA ALA A 458 0.55 0.11 -2.60
C ALA A 458 -0.91 -0.28 -2.86
N VAL A 459 -1.81 0.22 -2.02
CA VAL A 459 -3.26 0.07 -2.17
C VAL A 459 -3.89 1.45 -2.19
N ILE A 460 -4.30 1.88 -3.38
CA ILE A 460 -5.03 3.13 -3.57
C ILE A 460 -6.47 2.89 -3.11
N SER A 461 -6.90 3.73 -2.17
CA SER A 461 -8.23 3.70 -1.57
C SER A 461 -9.13 4.76 -2.17
N GLU A 462 -8.57 5.94 -2.40
CA GLU A 462 -9.16 6.99 -3.20
C GLU A 462 -8.13 7.46 -4.24
N PRO A 463 -8.52 7.73 -5.49
CA PRO A 463 -9.88 7.59 -6.04
C PRO A 463 -10.34 6.12 -6.08
N THR A 464 -11.66 5.88 -6.03
CA THR A 464 -12.25 4.53 -6.04
C THR A 464 -12.29 3.90 -7.42
N GLY A 465 -12.06 4.70 -8.47
CA GLY A 465 -12.16 4.26 -9.86
C GLY A 465 -13.56 4.33 -10.44
N ASP A 466 -14.46 5.10 -9.83
CA ASP A 466 -15.79 5.37 -10.38
C ASP A 466 -15.68 6.10 -11.73
N LEU A 467 -16.30 5.53 -12.76
CA LEU A 467 -16.31 6.03 -14.14
C LEU A 467 -17.67 6.61 -14.54
N GLU A 468 -18.65 6.68 -13.63
CA GLU A 468 -19.96 7.24 -13.94
C GLU A 468 -19.92 8.77 -14.05
N THR A 469 -19.14 9.41 -13.16
CA THR A 469 -19.08 10.87 -13.09
C THR A 469 -17.73 11.41 -13.58
N ALA A 470 -17.76 12.17 -14.68
CA ALA A 470 -16.57 12.83 -15.20
C ALA A 470 -16.20 14.09 -14.40
N LEU A 471 -14.95 14.17 -13.94
CA LEU A 471 -14.37 15.36 -13.31
C LEU A 471 -14.12 16.44 -14.37
N LYS A 472 -14.88 17.53 -14.31
CA LYS A 472 -14.79 18.65 -15.26
C LYS A 472 -13.90 19.75 -14.69
N PHE A 473 -12.97 20.25 -15.49
CA PHE A 473 -12.15 21.41 -15.15
C PHE A 473 -11.89 22.27 -16.38
N THR A 474 -11.49 23.52 -16.19
CA THR A 474 -11.11 24.39 -17.31
C THR A 474 -9.71 24.03 -17.78
N ALA A 475 -9.55 23.73 -19.06
CA ALA A 475 -8.26 23.39 -19.64
C ALA A 475 -7.22 24.51 -19.42
N GLY A 476 -5.99 24.12 -19.13
CA GLY A 476 -4.91 25.03 -18.72
C GLY A 476 -4.92 25.39 -17.24
N LEU A 477 -5.98 25.06 -16.49
CA LEU A 477 -5.98 25.08 -15.02
C LEU A 477 -5.67 23.68 -14.46
N VAL A 478 -5.48 23.62 -13.15
CA VAL A 478 -5.17 22.38 -12.44
C VAL A 478 -6.46 21.80 -11.83
N LEU A 479 -6.69 20.52 -12.05
CA LEU A 479 -7.66 19.70 -11.33
C LEU A 479 -6.94 18.94 -10.22
N GLY A 480 -7.36 19.12 -8.98
CA GLY A 480 -6.90 18.31 -7.86
C GLY A 480 -7.72 17.03 -7.74
N VAL A 481 -7.08 15.87 -7.80
CA VAL A 481 -7.69 14.57 -7.49
C VAL A 481 -7.15 14.08 -6.15
N HIS A 482 -8.02 13.90 -5.16
CA HIS A 482 -7.61 13.37 -3.87
C HIS A 482 -7.12 11.92 -4.01
N CYS A 483 -5.97 11.64 -3.40
CA CYS A 483 -5.36 10.34 -3.39
C CYS A 483 -5.03 9.94 -1.95
N ASP A 484 -5.71 8.90 -1.48
CA ASP A 484 -5.44 8.20 -0.22
C ASP A 484 -4.95 6.80 -0.54
N ALA A 485 -3.72 6.49 -0.18
CA ALA A 485 -3.11 5.20 -0.45
C ALA A 485 -2.35 4.66 0.75
N LEU A 486 -2.48 3.35 0.97
CA LEU A 486 -1.68 2.61 1.94
C LEU A 486 -0.44 2.06 1.24
N LEU A 487 0.71 2.27 1.86
CA LEU A 487 2.02 1.87 1.37
C LEU A 487 2.57 0.82 2.34
N HIS A 488 2.90 -0.36 1.80
CA HIS A 488 3.40 -1.47 2.58
C HIS A 488 4.84 -1.80 2.19
N ASN A 489 5.70 -2.00 3.20
CA ASN A 489 7.08 -2.48 3.02
C ASN A 489 7.91 -1.68 1.99
N ILE A 490 7.91 -0.35 2.06
CA ILE A 490 8.77 0.48 1.18
C ILE A 490 10.11 0.75 1.87
N GLN A 491 11.22 0.32 1.26
CA GLN A 491 12.56 0.52 1.84
C GLN A 491 12.99 1.99 1.85
N ASP A 492 12.92 2.63 0.68
CA ASP A 492 13.29 4.02 0.48
C ASP A 492 12.12 4.81 -0.09
N ILE A 493 11.46 5.57 0.78
CA ILE A 493 10.29 6.40 0.46
C ILE A 493 10.67 7.53 -0.52
N SER A 494 11.94 7.93 -0.59
CA SER A 494 12.40 8.98 -1.52
C SER A 494 12.29 8.57 -2.99
N THR A 495 12.22 7.26 -3.27
CA THR A 495 12.02 6.70 -4.60
C THR A 495 10.55 6.69 -5.03
N LEU A 496 9.60 6.91 -4.11
CA LEU A 496 8.17 6.89 -4.42
C LEU A 496 7.78 7.98 -5.42
N ARG A 497 7.00 7.58 -6.42
CA ARG A 497 6.39 8.47 -7.43
C ARG A 497 4.91 8.16 -7.60
N ILE A 498 4.14 9.20 -7.87
CA ILE A 498 2.77 9.09 -8.37
C ILE A 498 2.85 9.11 -9.89
N LYS A 499 2.48 8.00 -10.50
CA LYS A 499 2.49 7.81 -11.95
C LYS A 499 1.12 8.17 -12.50
N VAL A 500 1.07 9.15 -13.38
CA VAL A 500 -0.15 9.60 -14.04
C VAL A 500 -0.01 9.40 -15.53
N LYS A 501 -0.85 8.54 -16.11
CA LYS A 501 -0.88 8.26 -17.55
C LYS A 501 -2.12 8.88 -18.18
N TYR A 502 -1.90 9.75 -19.15
CA TYR A 502 -2.93 10.49 -19.88
C TYR A 502 -3.42 9.69 -21.11
N PRO A 503 -4.58 10.08 -21.68
CA PRO A 503 -5.16 9.41 -22.86
C PRO A 503 -4.25 9.43 -24.10
N ASP A 504 -3.39 10.44 -24.21
CA ASP A 504 -2.39 10.60 -25.28
C ASP A 504 -1.15 9.71 -25.11
N GLN A 505 -1.19 8.79 -24.13
CA GLN A 505 -0.11 7.89 -23.72
C GLN A 505 1.08 8.58 -23.04
N GLN A 506 1.04 9.90 -22.80
CA GLN A 506 2.06 10.55 -21.99
C GLN A 506 1.93 10.12 -20.54
N THR A 507 3.07 9.80 -19.92
CA THR A 507 3.14 9.42 -18.50
C THR A 507 4.00 10.42 -17.76
N HIS A 508 3.45 10.99 -16.69
CA HIS A 508 4.14 11.89 -15.77
C HIS A 508 4.42 11.17 -14.46
N LEU A 509 5.62 11.39 -13.91
CA LEU A 509 6.01 10.92 -12.58
C LEU A 509 6.08 12.13 -11.65
N LEU A 510 5.17 12.18 -10.69
CA LEU A 510 5.10 13.25 -9.70
C LEU A 510 5.74 12.80 -8.40
N VAL A 511 6.47 13.69 -7.74
CA VAL A 511 7.04 13.43 -6.42
C VAL A 511 6.01 13.82 -5.36
N PRO A 512 5.57 12.91 -4.47
CA PRO A 512 4.68 13.27 -3.38
C PRO A 512 5.38 14.23 -2.42
N ARG A 513 4.61 15.14 -1.79
CA ARG A 513 5.18 16.02 -0.76
C ARG A 513 5.55 15.20 0.47
N PRO A 514 6.69 15.47 1.14
CA PRO A 514 7.06 14.76 2.37
C PRO A 514 6.02 14.89 3.49
N THR A 515 5.31 16.03 3.56
CA THR A 515 4.22 16.28 4.52
C THR A 515 2.99 15.41 4.31
N ASP A 516 2.80 14.92 3.08
CA ASP A 516 1.64 14.12 2.69
C ASP A 516 1.85 12.63 3.03
N LEU A 517 3.07 12.25 3.44
CA LEU A 517 3.45 10.92 3.85
C LEU A 517 3.37 10.80 5.37
N ARG A 518 2.46 9.97 5.85
CA ARG A 518 2.23 9.73 7.27
C ARG A 518 2.77 8.36 7.66
N PRO A 519 3.67 8.27 8.65
CA PRO A 519 4.11 6.97 9.16
C PRO A 519 2.94 6.27 9.84
N LEU A 520 2.77 4.98 9.54
CA LEU A 520 1.94 4.06 10.33
C LEU A 520 2.88 3.23 11.21
N GLU A 521 2.56 1.96 11.45
CA GLU A 521 3.50 1.03 12.06
C GLU A 521 4.66 0.76 11.08
N PRO A 522 5.91 1.05 11.41
CA PRO A 522 7.04 0.83 10.51
C PRO A 522 7.07 -0.63 10.03
N PRO A 523 7.24 -0.91 8.71
CA PRO A 523 7.64 -0.02 7.61
C PRO A 523 6.48 0.62 6.81
N ASP A 524 5.25 0.56 7.29
CA ASP A 524 4.07 0.98 6.55
C ASP A 524 3.81 2.49 6.67
N HIS A 525 3.27 3.06 5.60
CA HIS A 525 3.00 4.48 5.48
C HIS A 525 1.63 4.71 4.84
N ARG A 526 1.01 5.85 5.12
CA ARG A 526 -0.19 6.33 4.40
C ARG A 526 0.17 7.57 3.62
N LEU A 527 -0.11 7.57 2.32
CA LEU A 527 0.02 8.73 1.45
C LEU A 527 -1.33 9.42 1.32
N LEU A 528 -1.41 10.67 1.78
CA LEU A 528 -2.58 11.54 1.68
C LEU A 528 -2.23 12.81 0.91
N THR A 529 -2.43 12.77 -0.40
CA THR A 529 -2.00 13.82 -1.32
C THR A 529 -3.11 14.23 -2.27
N THR A 530 -3.00 15.43 -2.84
CA THR A 530 -3.83 15.85 -3.97
C THR A 530 -3.00 15.77 -5.25
N VAL A 531 -3.34 14.82 -6.13
CA VAL A 531 -2.72 14.66 -7.44
C VAL A 531 -3.19 15.78 -8.35
N LEU A 532 -2.25 16.62 -8.76
CA LEU A 532 -2.52 17.79 -9.58
C LEU A 532 -2.46 17.41 -11.06
N LEU A 533 -3.62 17.40 -11.72
CA LEU A 533 -3.76 17.12 -13.14
C LEU A 533 -3.86 18.44 -13.91
N SER A 534 -3.02 18.63 -14.92
CA SER A 534 -3.13 19.74 -15.87
C SER A 534 -2.96 19.21 -17.29
N HIS A 535 -3.88 19.59 -18.17
CA HIS A 535 -3.85 19.17 -19.57
C HIS A 535 -4.54 20.18 -20.49
N HIS A 536 -4.22 20.13 -21.78
CA HIS A 536 -4.93 20.86 -22.83
C HIS A 536 -6.35 20.31 -23.03
N VAL A 537 -7.20 21.10 -23.70
CA VAL A 537 -8.58 20.73 -24.04
C VAL A 537 -8.60 19.43 -24.84
N TRP A 538 -9.50 18.52 -24.47
CA TRP A 538 -9.89 17.39 -25.33
C TRP A 538 -11.41 17.35 -25.49
N THR A 539 -11.92 16.64 -26.50
CA THR A 539 -13.32 16.72 -26.94
C THR A 539 -14.31 16.00 -26.01
N GLU A 540 -13.93 14.83 -25.48
CA GLU A 540 -14.82 13.96 -24.70
C GLU A 540 -14.37 13.79 -23.24
N ALA A 541 -15.01 12.93 -22.46
CA ALA A 541 -14.48 12.55 -21.15
C ALA A 541 -13.57 11.34 -21.37
N CYS A 542 -12.32 11.42 -20.92
CA CYS A 542 -11.34 10.37 -21.14
C CYS A 542 -10.76 9.87 -19.83
N ILE A 543 -10.26 8.64 -19.84
CA ILE A 543 -9.69 7.99 -18.67
C ILE A 543 -8.25 8.46 -18.47
N VAL A 544 -7.97 8.95 -17.28
CA VAL A 544 -6.61 9.16 -16.76
C VAL A 544 -6.31 8.03 -15.78
N GLU A 545 -5.16 7.40 -15.92
CA GLU A 545 -4.72 6.32 -15.04
C GLU A 545 -3.77 6.87 -13.98
N VAL A 546 -4.11 6.67 -12.70
CA VAL A 546 -3.29 7.04 -11.55
C VAL A 546 -2.80 5.78 -10.86
N SER A 547 -1.48 5.64 -10.71
CA SER A 547 -0.84 4.55 -9.97
C SER A 547 0.33 5.05 -9.13
N LEU A 548 0.87 4.17 -8.30
CA LEU A 548 2.06 4.42 -7.50
C LEU A 548 3.20 3.54 -7.99
N ALA A 549 4.41 4.08 -8.03
CA ALA A 549 5.59 3.39 -8.51
C ALA A 549 6.84 3.83 -7.75
N LEU A 550 7.90 3.01 -7.80
CA LEU A 550 9.24 3.38 -7.36
C LEU A 550 10.10 3.76 -8.57
N ASP A 551 10.78 4.90 -8.48
CA ASP A 551 11.76 5.37 -9.44
C ASP A 551 13.17 5.07 -8.93
N VAL A 552 13.77 3.99 -9.46
CA VAL A 552 15.09 3.51 -9.05
C VAL A 552 16.21 4.04 -9.95
N ALA A 553 15.91 4.96 -10.86
CA ALA A 553 16.89 5.49 -11.83
C ALA A 553 18.11 6.15 -11.15
N ARG A 554 17.91 6.76 -9.97
CA ARG A 554 18.98 7.38 -9.18
C ARG A 554 19.90 6.37 -8.51
N ALA A 555 19.35 5.26 -8.02
CA ALA A 555 20.12 4.20 -7.38
C ALA A 555 21.02 3.45 -8.38
N GLU A 556 20.68 3.50 -9.66
CA GLU A 556 21.32 2.75 -10.74
C GLU A 556 22.24 3.66 -11.61
N SER A 557 22.92 4.61 -10.95
CA SER A 557 23.54 5.85 -11.46
C SER A 557 24.34 5.84 -12.78
N GLY A 558 24.61 4.71 -13.44
CA GLY A 558 25.36 4.65 -14.70
C GLY A 558 24.55 4.85 -15.98
N LEU A 559 23.23 4.58 -16.00
CA LEU A 559 22.42 4.57 -17.23
C LEU A 559 21.41 5.73 -17.37
N ALA A 560 20.92 6.26 -16.25
CA ALA A 560 19.85 7.26 -16.24
C ALA A 560 20.34 8.72 -16.38
N GLY A 561 21.64 8.97 -16.18
CA GLY A 561 22.20 10.29 -15.92
C GLY A 561 22.20 11.33 -17.05
N ARG A 562 21.65 11.06 -18.25
CA ARG A 562 21.77 12.01 -19.38
C ARG A 562 20.52 12.33 -20.19
N LYS A 563 19.35 11.71 -19.93
CA LYS A 563 18.11 12.07 -20.66
C LYS A 563 16.82 12.15 -19.84
N VAL A 564 16.76 11.62 -18.62
CA VAL A 564 15.49 11.50 -17.87
C VAL A 564 15.17 12.75 -17.03
N LEU A 565 16.14 13.61 -16.74
CA LEU A 565 15.94 14.76 -15.83
C LEU A 565 15.44 16.05 -16.50
N SER A 566 15.32 16.11 -17.84
CA SER A 566 14.96 17.36 -18.54
C SER A 566 13.59 17.35 -19.24
N SER A 567 12.89 16.22 -19.31
CA SER A 567 11.51 16.18 -19.77
C SER A 567 10.71 15.22 -18.90
N GLY A 568 9.75 15.72 -18.11
CA GLY A 568 8.88 14.93 -17.24
C GLY A 568 7.94 13.95 -17.96
N SER A 569 8.24 13.59 -19.21
CA SER A 569 7.56 12.59 -20.02
C SER A 569 8.41 11.31 -20.02
N VAL A 570 7.96 10.31 -19.27
CA VAL A 570 8.57 8.98 -19.26
C VAL A 570 7.76 8.09 -20.21
N ARG A 571 8.42 7.26 -21.02
CA ARG A 571 7.71 6.25 -21.83
C ARG A 571 7.14 5.19 -20.89
N SER A 572 5.95 4.65 -21.19
CA SER A 572 5.26 3.71 -20.30
C SER A 572 6.07 2.48 -19.87
N ASP A 573 7.12 2.14 -20.63
CA ASP A 573 7.90 0.91 -20.50
C ASP A 573 9.34 1.15 -20.01
N ASP A 574 9.57 2.23 -19.25
CA ASP A 574 10.90 2.51 -18.69
C ASP A 574 11.24 1.47 -17.60
N PRO A 575 12.32 0.65 -17.74
CA PRO A 575 12.63 -0.42 -16.80
C PRO A 575 12.91 0.06 -15.38
N TRP A 576 13.25 1.33 -15.20
CA TRP A 576 13.58 1.95 -13.90
C TRP A 576 12.37 2.39 -13.08
N VAL A 577 11.16 2.28 -13.64
CA VAL A 577 9.91 2.62 -12.96
C VAL A 577 9.20 1.33 -12.58
N LEU A 578 9.16 1.04 -11.29
CA LEU A 578 8.60 -0.20 -10.75
C LEU A 578 7.21 0.06 -10.17
N ASP A 579 6.17 -0.40 -10.87
CA ASP A 579 4.78 -0.20 -10.42
C ASP A 579 4.48 -0.98 -9.12
N LEU A 580 3.93 -0.29 -8.11
CA LEU A 580 3.55 -0.84 -6.79
C LEU A 580 2.10 -1.33 -6.74
N CYS A 581 1.26 -0.86 -7.65
CA CYS A 581 -0.17 -1.16 -7.69
C CYS A 581 -0.72 -1.13 -9.10
N ARG A 582 -1.92 -1.69 -9.28
CA ARG A 582 -2.66 -1.52 -10.54
C ARG A 582 -3.13 -0.07 -10.67
N PRO A 583 -3.17 0.50 -11.89
CA PRO A 583 -3.67 1.84 -12.10
C PRO A 583 -5.16 1.94 -11.80
N VAL A 584 -5.53 3.00 -11.08
CA VAL A 584 -6.92 3.41 -10.87
C VAL A 584 -7.31 4.37 -11.99
N LYS A 585 -8.49 4.14 -12.57
CA LYS A 585 -9.00 4.91 -13.70
C LYS A 585 -9.87 6.05 -13.19
N VAL A 586 -9.58 7.27 -13.62
CA VAL A 586 -10.35 8.47 -13.27
C VAL A 586 -10.89 9.09 -14.56
N LEU A 587 -12.20 9.31 -14.63
CA LEU A 587 -12.82 9.93 -15.79
C LEU A 587 -12.69 11.46 -15.71
N VAL A 588 -12.01 12.09 -16.68
CA VAL A 588 -11.68 13.52 -16.66
C VAL A 588 -12.13 14.21 -17.95
N SER A 589 -12.59 15.47 -17.86
CA SER A 589 -12.97 16.29 -19.01
C SER A 589 -12.51 17.76 -18.88
N PRO A 590 -11.35 18.14 -19.44
CA PRO A 590 -10.88 19.50 -19.60
C PRO A 590 -11.75 20.23 -20.62
N LYS A 591 -12.50 21.23 -20.18
CA LYS A 591 -13.36 22.06 -21.02
C LYS A 591 -12.64 23.33 -21.47
N PRO A 592 -12.91 23.83 -22.68
CA PRO A 592 -12.35 25.09 -23.13
C PRO A 592 -12.81 26.24 -22.23
N ILE A 593 -11.96 27.28 -22.11
CA ILE A 593 -12.33 28.53 -21.45
C ILE A 593 -13.52 29.11 -22.19
N LYS A 594 -14.67 29.25 -21.52
CA LYS A 594 -15.81 29.99 -22.06
C LYS A 594 -15.39 31.47 -22.11
N ARG A 595 -14.93 31.94 -23.26
CA ARG A 595 -14.84 33.38 -23.53
C ARG A 595 -16.27 33.89 -23.58
N GLY A 596 -16.66 34.69 -22.59
CA GLY A 596 -17.94 35.40 -22.62
C GLY A 596 -18.00 36.23 -23.90
N ILE A 597 -19.10 36.10 -24.63
CA ILE A 597 -19.49 37.01 -25.70
C ILE A 597 -20.08 38.25 -25.04
#